data_AF-A0A3D2WNG7-F1
#
_entry.id   AF-A0A3D2WNG7-F1
#
_cell.length_a   1.000
_cell.length_b   1.000
_cell.length_c   1.000
_cell.angle_alpha   90.00
_cell.angle_beta   90.00
_cell.angle_gamma   90.00
#
_symmetry.space_group_name_H-M   'P 1'
#
loop_
_entity.id
_entity.type
_entity.pdbx_description
1 polymer ?
#
loop_
_entity_poly.entity_id
_entity_poly.type
_entity_poly.pdbx_seq_one_letter_code
_entity_poly.pdbx_strand_id
1 'polypeptide(L)'
;MMPLMFEAHVKSTTMSHQDRSSSSPLSAKEQDSAALASLFLASSCSKIPKVGPKLLERLAGLHIYNIHDLLWHLPRSFEDRRTLIPLSRLHGFIGKTCQTELEILSVKMTPGKTSRLIIECQDAHEESMHQITLIFFKPQRHQKLQWEKHNRVRIFGEVSQYTQHGLPRLQMIHPEALFLDNGDIPLSDHLTPIYPSTQGIYQKQWRQWTQWVFDQLGKAPFSIDFIQQTGLVNSDLNLLEALKQIHQGDHIKIKDTGEQLINREHPAYQYLILTEIITHQLLWTPRIQQTESPAFQSSKEAEEKVLAALPFKMTGAQQRSLQEIYTDLAQPASMLRLLQGDVGSGKT
;
A
#
# COMPACT_ATOMS: atom_id res chain seq x y z
N MET A 1 -12.05 -10.28 4.80
CA MET A 1 -12.16 -9.73 6.17
C MET A 1 -13.29 -8.69 6.29
N MET A 2 -13.43 -7.72 5.36
CA MET A 2 -14.60 -6.83 5.30
C MET A 2 -15.99 -7.48 5.09
N PRO A 3 -16.16 -8.59 4.33
CA PRO A 3 -17.48 -9.21 4.20
C PRO A 3 -18.08 -9.65 5.55
N LEU A 4 -17.22 -10.08 6.48
CA LEU A 4 -17.60 -10.47 7.84
C LEU A 4 -17.85 -9.25 8.76
N MET A 5 -17.17 -8.12 8.52
CA MET A 5 -17.49 -6.87 9.22
C MET A 5 -18.88 -6.37 8.89
N PHE A 6 -19.29 -6.47 7.62
CA PHE A 6 -20.63 -6.04 7.21
C PHE A 6 -21.73 -7.01 7.65
N GLU A 7 -21.50 -8.33 7.64
CA GLU A 7 -22.44 -9.28 8.26
C GLU A 7 -22.62 -9.02 9.76
N ALA A 8 -21.54 -8.67 10.48
CA ALA A 8 -21.62 -8.29 11.88
C ALA A 8 -22.40 -6.98 12.08
N HIS A 9 -22.26 -6.01 11.17
CA HIS A 9 -22.96 -4.72 11.21
C HIS A 9 -24.47 -4.84 10.91
N VAL A 10 -24.85 -5.66 9.93
CA VAL A 10 -26.26 -5.96 9.63
C VAL A 10 -26.93 -6.71 10.79
N LYS A 11 -26.18 -7.61 11.47
CA LYS A 11 -26.67 -8.34 12.65
C LYS A 11 -26.72 -7.49 13.93
N SER A 12 -25.80 -6.55 14.15
CA SER A 12 -25.82 -5.69 15.34
C SER A 12 -26.95 -4.65 15.30
N THR A 13 -27.28 -4.17 14.10
CA THR A 13 -28.37 -3.20 13.88
C THR A 13 -29.76 -3.85 14.04
N THR A 14 -29.86 -5.18 13.91
CA THR A 14 -31.12 -5.93 14.07
C THR A 14 -31.34 -6.45 15.49
N MET A 15 -30.34 -6.49 16.37
CA MET A 15 -30.45 -7.04 17.74
C MET A 15 -30.38 -6.03 18.90
N SER A 16 -30.40 -4.71 18.64
CA SER A 16 -30.32 -3.69 19.70
C SER A 16 -31.50 -2.71 19.71
N HIS A 17 -32.71 -3.24 19.95
CA HIS A 17 -33.78 -2.43 20.54
C HIS A 17 -33.73 -2.60 22.07
N GLN A 18 -32.79 -1.92 22.73
CA GLN A 18 -32.94 -1.31 24.07
C GLN A 18 -31.62 -0.65 24.52
N ASP A 19 -31.72 0.65 24.83
CA ASP A 19 -30.82 1.53 25.61
C ASP A 19 -29.53 2.16 25.01
N ARG A 20 -29.75 3.38 24.47
CA ARG A 20 -29.01 4.67 24.45
C ARG A 20 -27.47 4.72 24.73
N SER A 21 -26.70 5.16 23.72
CA SER A 21 -26.19 6.56 23.63
C SER A 21 -25.50 6.86 22.27
N SER A 22 -25.94 7.97 21.66
CA SER A 22 -25.42 8.74 20.50
C SER A 22 -24.48 8.07 19.48
N SER A 23 -25.05 7.32 18.54
CA SER A 23 -24.58 7.28 17.15
C SER A 23 -25.80 7.51 16.26
N SER A 24 -25.82 8.60 15.49
CA SER A 24 -26.91 8.86 14.54
C SER A 24 -26.99 7.71 13.52
N PRO A 25 -28.14 7.06 13.34
CA PRO A 25 -28.26 6.00 12.35
C PRO A 25 -28.04 6.59 10.94
N LEU A 26 -27.17 5.94 10.16
CA LEU A 26 -26.94 6.26 8.75
C LEU A 26 -28.29 6.30 8.01
N SER A 27 -28.49 7.29 7.14
CA SER A 27 -29.71 7.43 6.35
C SER A 27 -29.88 6.25 5.38
N ALA A 28 -31.12 5.94 4.97
CA ALA A 28 -31.41 4.81 4.08
C ALA A 28 -30.61 4.85 2.76
N LYS A 29 -30.32 6.04 2.23
CA LYS A 29 -29.46 6.22 1.04
C LYS A 29 -27.99 5.87 1.30
N GLU A 30 -27.48 6.18 2.49
CA GLU A 30 -26.10 5.86 2.87
C GLU A 30 -25.93 4.35 3.09
N GLN A 31 -26.96 3.70 3.67
CA GLN A 31 -26.97 2.24 3.84
C GLN A 31 -26.95 1.49 2.50
N ASP A 32 -27.77 1.91 1.54
CA ASP A 32 -27.79 1.33 0.18
C ASP A 32 -26.44 1.53 -0.53
N SER A 33 -25.82 2.70 -0.35
CA SER A 33 -24.51 3.01 -0.95
C SER A 33 -23.37 2.17 -0.36
N ALA A 34 -23.38 1.93 0.96
CA ALA A 34 -22.40 1.11 1.65
C ALA A 34 -22.53 -0.38 1.29
N ALA A 35 -23.75 -0.88 1.12
CA ALA A 35 -23.99 -2.24 0.66
C ALA A 35 -23.47 -2.46 -0.77
N LEU A 36 -23.68 -1.50 -1.67
CA LEU A 36 -23.12 -1.53 -3.03
C LEU A 36 -21.59 -1.47 -3.03
N ALA A 37 -20.98 -0.66 -2.13
CA ALA A 37 -19.53 -0.61 -1.93
C ALA A 37 -18.98 -1.99 -1.58
N SER A 38 -19.62 -2.62 -0.61
CA SER A 38 -19.22 -3.91 -0.07
C SER A 38 -19.29 -5.00 -1.13
N LEU A 39 -20.36 -4.99 -1.94
CA LEU A 39 -20.52 -5.94 -3.03
C LEU A 39 -19.47 -5.73 -4.14
N PHE A 40 -19.12 -4.47 -4.44
CA PHE A 40 -18.07 -4.16 -5.39
C PHE A 40 -16.70 -4.63 -4.88
N LEU A 41 -16.34 -4.30 -3.64
CA LEU A 41 -15.08 -4.69 -3.02
C LEU A 41 -14.93 -6.22 -2.89
N ALA A 42 -16.02 -6.93 -2.59
CA ALA A 42 -16.04 -8.39 -2.52
C ALA A 42 -16.01 -9.06 -3.92
N SER A 43 -16.20 -8.30 -4.99
CA SER A 43 -16.25 -8.89 -6.33
C SER A 43 -14.88 -9.30 -6.84
N SER A 44 -14.86 -10.33 -7.68
CA SER A 44 -13.62 -10.90 -8.22
C SER A 44 -12.83 -9.89 -9.05
N CYS A 45 -11.50 -10.02 -9.03
CA CYS A 45 -10.59 -9.27 -9.89
C CYS A 45 -10.86 -9.44 -11.39
N SER A 46 -11.68 -10.41 -11.80
CA SER A 46 -12.09 -10.61 -13.20
C SER A 46 -12.87 -9.44 -13.79
N LYS A 47 -13.50 -8.60 -12.94
CA LYS A 47 -14.18 -7.37 -13.39
C LYS A 47 -13.21 -6.29 -13.87
N ILE A 48 -11.94 -6.37 -13.48
CA ILE A 48 -10.95 -5.38 -13.86
C ILE A 48 -10.63 -5.53 -15.35
N PRO A 49 -10.66 -4.45 -16.15
CA PRO A 49 -10.38 -4.52 -17.57
C PRO A 49 -9.03 -5.18 -17.84
N LYS A 50 -8.99 -6.07 -18.84
CA LYS A 50 -7.78 -6.77 -19.30
C LYS A 50 -7.17 -7.73 -18.27
N VAL A 51 -7.91 -8.09 -17.21
CA VAL A 51 -7.55 -9.20 -16.30
C VAL A 51 -8.21 -10.48 -16.79
N GLY A 52 -7.47 -11.26 -17.58
CA GLY A 52 -7.90 -12.57 -18.07
C GLY A 52 -7.60 -13.72 -17.10
N PRO A 53 -8.02 -14.97 -17.42
CA PRO A 53 -7.91 -16.12 -16.52
C PRO A 53 -6.48 -16.41 -16.05
N LYS A 54 -5.49 -16.28 -16.96
CA LYS A 54 -4.06 -16.46 -16.61
C LYS A 54 -3.56 -15.43 -15.60
N LEU A 55 -4.07 -14.20 -15.64
CA LEU A 55 -3.70 -13.17 -14.67
C LEU A 55 -4.40 -13.41 -13.33
N LEU A 56 -5.64 -13.93 -13.34
CA LEU A 56 -6.33 -14.34 -12.12
C LEU A 56 -5.61 -15.45 -11.38
N GLU A 57 -5.08 -16.46 -12.08
CA GLU A 57 -4.26 -17.52 -11.47
C GLU A 57 -3.00 -16.94 -10.80
N ARG A 58 -2.36 -15.96 -11.44
CA ARG A 58 -1.18 -15.28 -10.89
C ARG A 58 -1.51 -14.41 -9.67
N LEU A 59 -2.65 -13.72 -9.70
CA LEU A 59 -3.16 -12.94 -8.56
C LEU A 59 -3.54 -13.86 -7.40
N ALA A 60 -4.16 -15.00 -7.68
CA ALA A 60 -4.46 -16.02 -6.67
C ALA A 60 -3.18 -16.58 -6.02
N GLY A 61 -2.09 -16.70 -6.77
CA GLY A 61 -0.76 -17.03 -6.22
C GLY A 61 -0.18 -15.97 -5.28
N LEU A 62 -0.69 -14.74 -5.32
CA LEU A 62 -0.41 -13.67 -4.36
C LEU A 62 -1.49 -13.54 -3.27
N HIS A 63 -2.42 -14.49 -3.20
CA HIS A 63 -3.60 -14.45 -2.32
C HIS A 63 -4.54 -13.26 -2.58
N ILE A 64 -4.60 -12.80 -3.83
CA ILE A 64 -5.47 -11.69 -4.26
C ILE A 64 -6.61 -12.26 -5.11
N TYR A 65 -7.82 -12.27 -4.55
CA TYR A 65 -8.98 -12.90 -5.20
C TYR A 65 -10.05 -11.87 -5.60
N ASN A 66 -10.20 -10.81 -4.81
CA ASN A 66 -11.22 -9.78 -4.98
C ASN A 66 -10.61 -8.37 -5.01
N ILE A 67 -11.45 -7.37 -5.30
CA ILE A 67 -11.03 -5.96 -5.39
C ILE A 67 -10.51 -5.43 -4.04
N HIS A 68 -11.08 -5.88 -2.93
CA HIS A 68 -10.57 -5.55 -1.59
C HIS A 68 -9.13 -6.03 -1.41
N ASP A 69 -8.82 -7.29 -1.69
CA ASP A 69 -7.47 -7.84 -1.56
C ASP A 69 -6.47 -7.04 -2.42
N LEU A 70 -6.90 -6.60 -3.61
CA LEU A 70 -6.08 -5.77 -4.50
C LEU A 70 -5.80 -4.38 -3.92
N LEU A 71 -6.77 -3.75 -3.25
CA LEU A 71 -6.59 -2.46 -2.56
C LEU A 71 -5.74 -2.58 -1.29
N TRP A 72 -5.74 -3.73 -0.64
CA TRP A 72 -4.88 -3.97 0.53
C TRP A 72 -3.48 -4.49 0.15
N HIS A 73 -3.24 -4.71 -1.15
CA HIS A 73 -1.91 -5.01 -1.69
C HIS A 73 -1.10 -3.73 -1.88
N LEU A 74 -0.62 -3.18 -0.76
CA LEU A 74 0.04 -1.88 -0.73
C LEU A 74 1.39 -1.86 -1.47
N PRO A 75 1.80 -0.70 -2.01
CA PRO A 75 3.16 -0.50 -2.52
C PRO A 75 4.22 -0.80 -1.44
N ARG A 76 5.31 -1.46 -1.83
CA ARG A 76 6.47 -1.71 -0.96
C ARG A 76 7.42 -0.52 -0.91
N SER A 77 7.56 0.18 -2.02
CA SER A 77 8.47 1.32 -2.17
C SER A 77 7.97 2.23 -3.28
N PHE A 78 8.65 3.35 -3.46
CA PHE A 78 8.31 4.35 -4.47
C PHE A 78 9.56 4.74 -5.26
N GLU A 79 9.37 5.12 -6.52
CA GLU A 79 10.42 5.64 -7.41
C GLU A 79 10.16 7.11 -7.69
N ASP A 80 11.22 7.92 -7.62
CA ASP A 80 11.15 9.32 -8.03
C ASP A 80 11.32 9.44 -9.54
N ARG A 81 10.22 9.80 -10.21
CA ARG A 81 10.14 10.03 -11.65
C ARG A 81 9.75 11.48 -11.98
N ARG A 82 9.86 12.37 -10.99
CA ARG A 82 9.42 13.77 -11.08
C ARG A 82 10.45 14.66 -11.76
N THR A 83 11.72 14.28 -11.71
CA THR A 83 12.83 15.08 -12.25
C THR A 83 13.43 14.44 -13.49
N LEU A 84 13.68 15.25 -14.51
CA LEU A 84 14.54 14.89 -15.64
C LEU A 84 15.98 15.23 -15.32
N ILE A 85 16.87 14.28 -15.56
CA ILE A 85 18.30 14.45 -15.42
C ILE A 85 18.90 14.51 -16.83
N PRO A 86 19.57 15.61 -17.20
CA PRO A 86 20.20 15.73 -18.51
C PRO A 86 21.37 14.74 -18.63
N LEU A 87 21.68 14.35 -19.86
CA LEU A 87 22.73 13.36 -20.16
C LEU A 87 24.11 13.80 -19.63
N SER A 88 24.39 15.09 -19.64
CA SER A 88 25.61 15.70 -19.11
C SER A 88 25.88 15.34 -17.63
N ARG A 89 24.81 15.12 -16.84
CA ARG A 89 24.91 14.83 -15.39
C ARG A 89 24.85 13.34 -15.05
N LEU A 90 24.57 12.45 -16.01
CA LEU A 90 24.36 11.02 -15.74
C LEU A 90 25.58 10.29 -15.17
N HIS A 91 26.80 10.81 -15.39
CA HIS A 91 28.00 10.27 -14.75
C HIS A 91 27.93 10.26 -13.21
N GLY A 92 27.22 11.23 -12.61
CA GLY A 92 26.99 11.26 -11.15
C GLY A 92 25.92 10.27 -10.66
N PHE A 93 25.23 9.59 -11.58
CA PHE A 93 24.14 8.65 -11.31
C PHE A 93 24.50 7.19 -11.62
N ILE A 94 25.78 6.88 -11.83
CA ILE A 94 26.23 5.49 -12.03
C ILE A 94 25.82 4.63 -10.82
N GLY A 95 25.15 3.51 -11.09
CA GLY A 95 24.57 2.61 -10.08
C GLY A 95 23.27 3.10 -9.46
N LYS A 96 22.67 4.18 -9.99
CA LYS A 96 21.38 4.73 -9.56
C LYS A 96 20.38 4.74 -10.70
N THR A 97 19.10 4.72 -10.36
CA THR A 97 18.00 4.92 -11.32
C THR A 97 17.74 6.40 -11.53
N CYS A 98 17.48 6.79 -12.77
CA CYS A 98 17.13 8.17 -13.13
C CYS A 98 16.19 8.21 -14.33
N GLN A 99 15.52 9.35 -14.50
CA GLN A 99 14.71 9.63 -15.68
C GLN A 99 15.40 10.64 -16.59
N THR A 100 15.44 10.39 -17.89
CA THR A 100 15.99 11.29 -18.91
C THR A 100 15.12 11.30 -20.16
N GLU A 101 15.12 12.40 -20.89
CA GLU A 101 14.53 12.47 -22.23
C GLU A 101 15.62 12.42 -23.29
N LEU A 102 15.36 11.63 -24.31
CA LEU A 102 16.35 11.25 -25.29
C LEU A 102 15.77 11.33 -26.70
N GLU A 103 16.64 11.69 -27.64
CA GLU A 103 16.40 11.54 -29.07
C GLU A 103 17.10 10.28 -29.59
N ILE A 104 16.37 9.46 -30.34
CA ILE A 104 16.87 8.19 -30.89
C ILE A 104 17.70 8.48 -32.14
N LEU A 105 18.99 8.14 -32.09
CA LEU A 105 19.91 8.30 -33.22
C LEU A 105 19.98 7.07 -34.10
N SER A 106 20.06 5.89 -33.48
CA SER A 106 20.16 4.64 -34.22
C SER A 106 19.57 3.46 -33.47
N VAL A 107 18.94 2.55 -34.21
CA VAL A 107 18.37 1.30 -33.68
C VAL A 107 19.01 0.12 -34.41
N LYS A 108 19.81 -0.66 -33.69
CA LYS A 108 20.56 -1.80 -34.23
C LYS A 108 20.13 -3.08 -33.51
N MET A 109 19.91 -4.15 -34.25
CA MET A 109 19.62 -5.47 -33.68
C MET A 109 20.71 -6.44 -34.08
N THR A 110 21.38 -7.04 -33.09
CA THR A 110 22.43 -8.03 -33.33
C THR A 110 21.79 -9.41 -33.46
N PRO A 111 21.95 -10.13 -34.59
CA PRO A 111 21.42 -11.49 -34.76
C PRO A 111 22.25 -12.52 -33.98
N GLY A 112 21.65 -13.64 -33.58
CA GLY A 112 22.34 -14.78 -32.95
C GLY A 112 21.75 -15.26 -31.62
N LYS A 113 22.45 -16.21 -30.96
CA LYS A 113 22.02 -16.88 -29.71
C LYS A 113 21.91 -15.91 -28.51
N THR A 114 22.61 -14.79 -28.55
CA THR A 114 22.49 -13.66 -27.63
C THR A 114 22.02 -12.41 -28.38
N SER A 115 20.83 -12.47 -28.96
CA SER A 115 20.26 -11.32 -29.66
C SER A 115 20.08 -10.13 -28.73
N ARG A 116 20.51 -8.96 -29.21
CA ARG A 116 20.46 -7.68 -28.48
C ARG A 116 19.87 -6.61 -29.37
N LEU A 117 18.98 -5.80 -28.81
CA LEU A 117 18.56 -4.53 -29.40
C LEU A 117 19.39 -3.45 -28.72
N ILE A 118 20.16 -2.72 -29.53
CA ILE A 118 21.06 -1.66 -29.12
C ILE A 118 20.50 -0.38 -29.72
N ILE A 119 20.26 0.61 -28.88
CA ILE A 119 19.70 1.89 -29.27
C ILE A 119 20.66 2.97 -28.81
N GLU A 120 21.17 3.73 -29.76
CA GLU A 120 22.03 4.88 -29.48
C GLU A 120 21.15 6.11 -29.43
N CYS A 121 21.26 6.87 -28.33
CA CYS A 121 20.49 8.09 -28.13
C CYS A 121 21.37 9.26 -27.71
N GLN A 122 20.89 10.47 -27.96
CA GLN A 122 21.44 11.73 -27.46
C GLN A 122 20.41 12.49 -26.62
N ASP A 123 20.81 13.62 -26.04
CA ASP A 123 19.93 14.47 -25.24
C ASP A 123 18.90 15.15 -26.14
N ALA A 124 17.64 15.17 -25.72
CA ALA A 124 16.57 15.79 -26.49
C ALA A 124 16.50 17.33 -26.28
N HIS A 125 17.09 17.85 -25.20
CA HIS A 125 16.97 19.25 -24.79
C HIS A 125 18.26 20.04 -24.96
N GLU A 126 19.41 19.38 -24.84
CA GLU A 126 20.72 20.00 -25.01
C GLU A 126 21.36 19.52 -26.31
N GLU A 127 21.82 20.43 -27.17
CA GLU A 127 22.77 20.12 -28.25
C GLU A 127 24.11 19.71 -27.63
N SER A 128 24.16 18.49 -27.10
CA SER A 128 25.31 17.93 -26.41
C SER A 128 25.81 16.71 -27.17
N MET A 129 27.13 16.52 -27.23
CA MET A 129 27.73 15.31 -27.79
C MET A 129 27.59 14.08 -26.87
N HIS A 130 26.87 14.20 -25.75
CA HIS A 130 26.70 13.12 -24.81
C HIS A 130 25.73 12.08 -25.36
N GLN A 131 26.20 10.84 -25.44
CA GLN A 131 25.41 9.71 -25.92
C GLN A 131 25.24 8.68 -24.82
N ILE A 132 24.10 8.01 -24.85
CA ILE A 132 23.81 6.85 -24.03
C ILE A 132 23.36 5.69 -24.89
N THR A 133 23.73 4.48 -24.48
CA THR A 133 23.35 3.26 -25.16
C THR A 133 22.30 2.49 -24.35
N LEU A 134 21.16 2.19 -24.96
CA LEU A 134 20.11 1.38 -24.35
C LEU A 134 20.24 -0.05 -24.87
N ILE A 135 20.19 -1.02 -23.98
CA ILE A 135 20.37 -2.44 -24.32
C ILE A 135 19.17 -3.24 -23.85
N PHE A 136 18.54 -3.96 -24.78
CA PHE A 136 17.52 -4.97 -24.48
C PHE A 136 18.01 -6.34 -24.93
N PHE A 137 18.08 -7.29 -23.99
CA PHE A 137 18.38 -8.69 -24.29
C PHE A 137 17.13 -9.44 -24.76
N LYS A 138 17.32 -10.42 -25.66
CA LYS A 138 16.24 -11.25 -26.23
C LYS A 138 15.04 -10.42 -26.76
N PRO A 139 15.28 -9.37 -27.57
CA PRO A 139 14.21 -8.53 -28.08
C PRO A 139 13.32 -9.31 -29.05
N GLN A 140 12.04 -8.95 -29.10
CA GLN A 140 11.14 -9.42 -30.15
C GLN A 140 11.19 -8.48 -31.36
N ARG A 141 10.96 -9.00 -32.57
CA ARG A 141 11.05 -8.23 -33.82
C ARG A 141 10.14 -6.99 -33.85
N HIS A 142 8.97 -7.06 -33.20
CA HIS A 142 8.04 -5.94 -33.09
C HIS A 142 8.63 -4.77 -32.27
N GLN A 143 9.51 -5.04 -31.30
CA GLN A 143 10.13 -3.99 -30.48
C GLN A 143 11.04 -3.14 -31.36
N LYS A 144 11.87 -3.75 -32.21
CA LYS A 144 12.71 -3.00 -33.15
C LYS A 144 11.88 -2.01 -33.99
N LEU A 145 10.80 -2.50 -34.60
CA LEU A 145 9.89 -1.69 -35.42
C LEU A 145 9.17 -0.60 -34.62
N GLN A 146 8.96 -0.79 -33.31
CA GLN A 146 8.41 0.24 -32.44
C GLN A 146 9.45 1.35 -32.25
N TRP A 147 10.67 1.02 -31.84
CA TRP A 147 11.73 1.99 -31.63
C TRP A 147 12.11 2.79 -32.89
N GLU A 148 12.04 2.18 -34.07
CA GLU A 148 12.29 2.87 -35.35
C GLU A 148 11.21 3.89 -35.74
N LYS A 149 10.02 3.84 -35.14
CA LYS A 149 8.91 4.76 -35.45
C LYS A 149 8.92 6.04 -34.63
N HIS A 150 9.72 6.08 -33.58
CA HIS A 150 9.67 7.10 -32.56
C HIS A 150 11.00 7.85 -32.55
N ASN A 151 10.95 9.19 -32.47
CA ASN A 151 12.16 10.02 -32.44
C ASN A 151 12.52 10.44 -31.02
N ARG A 152 11.52 10.80 -30.20
CA ARG A 152 11.70 11.22 -28.80
C ARG A 152 11.16 10.18 -27.83
N VAL A 153 11.93 9.91 -26.79
CA VAL A 153 11.59 8.92 -25.76
C VAL A 153 12.00 9.41 -24.38
N ARG A 154 11.14 9.19 -23.39
CA ARG A 154 11.47 9.35 -21.98
C ARG A 154 11.81 7.99 -21.40
N ILE A 155 12.97 7.91 -20.75
CA ILE A 155 13.54 6.65 -20.26
C ILE A 155 13.78 6.72 -18.77
N PHE A 156 13.41 5.65 -18.08
CA PHE A 156 13.72 5.43 -16.68
C PHE A 156 14.46 4.11 -16.50
N GLY A 157 15.63 4.16 -15.88
CA GLY A 157 16.43 2.96 -15.65
C GLY A 157 17.70 3.23 -14.88
N GLU A 158 18.38 2.14 -14.49
CA GLU A 158 19.67 2.20 -13.82
C GLU A 158 20.78 2.57 -14.81
N VAL A 159 21.55 3.59 -14.47
CA VAL A 159 22.72 4.00 -15.25
C VAL A 159 23.89 3.10 -14.89
N SER A 160 24.45 2.45 -15.90
CA SER A 160 25.69 1.69 -15.77
C SER A 160 26.74 2.24 -16.73
N GLN A 161 28.00 2.02 -16.41
CA GLN A 161 29.12 2.38 -17.27
C GLN A 161 29.75 1.12 -17.82
N TYR A 162 30.09 1.14 -19.10
CA TYR A 162 30.88 0.09 -19.73
C TYR A 162 32.03 0.71 -20.53
N THR A 163 33.08 -0.07 -20.74
CA THR A 163 34.25 0.36 -21.52
C THR A 163 34.15 -0.19 -22.93
N GLN A 164 34.17 0.68 -23.93
CA GLN A 164 34.20 0.30 -25.34
C GLN A 164 35.39 0.96 -26.03
N HIS A 165 36.26 0.17 -26.65
CA HIS A 165 37.49 0.68 -27.29
C HIS A 165 38.35 1.57 -26.37
N GLY A 166 38.40 1.25 -25.06
CA GLY A 166 39.16 2.00 -24.07
C GLY A 166 38.48 3.29 -23.57
N LEU A 167 37.31 3.66 -24.11
CA LEU A 167 36.56 4.84 -23.69
C LEU A 167 35.36 4.44 -22.81
N PRO A 168 35.10 5.16 -21.70
CA PRO A 168 33.92 4.94 -20.89
C PRO A 168 32.67 5.42 -21.64
N ARG A 169 31.63 4.57 -21.67
CA ARG A 169 30.31 4.90 -22.23
C ARG A 169 29.24 4.57 -21.22
N LEU A 170 28.20 5.39 -21.21
CA LEU A 170 27.02 5.17 -20.38
C LEU A 170 26.05 4.23 -21.09
N GLN A 171 25.43 3.34 -20.33
CA GLN A 171 24.39 2.46 -20.83
C GLN A 171 23.27 2.26 -19.80
N MET A 172 22.08 1.98 -20.29
CA MET A 172 20.96 1.47 -19.49
C MET A 172 20.52 0.12 -20.02
N ILE A 173 20.37 -0.86 -19.13
CA ILE A 173 19.94 -2.22 -19.48
C ILE A 173 18.45 -2.36 -19.15
N HIS A 174 17.66 -2.79 -20.13
CA HIS A 174 16.20 -2.95 -20.01
C HIS A 174 15.47 -1.77 -19.35
N PRO A 175 15.75 -0.51 -19.73
CA PRO A 175 15.06 0.59 -19.10
C PRO A 175 13.60 0.65 -19.55
N GLU A 176 12.75 1.24 -18.71
CA GLU A 176 11.37 1.52 -19.08
C GLU A 176 11.31 2.70 -20.04
N ALA A 177 10.63 2.52 -21.17
CA ALA A 177 10.53 3.50 -22.23
C ALA A 177 9.10 4.02 -22.37
N LEU A 178 8.98 5.34 -22.49
CA LEU A 178 7.74 6.06 -22.82
C LEU A 178 7.98 6.88 -24.08
N PHE A 179 7.31 6.51 -25.17
CA PHE A 179 7.42 7.20 -26.46
C PHE A 179 6.58 8.49 -26.48
N LEU A 180 7.16 9.59 -26.97
CA LEU A 180 6.60 10.95 -26.87
C LEU A 180 6.09 11.47 -28.24
N ASP A 181 5.31 10.67 -28.97
CA ASP A 181 4.99 10.95 -30.38
C ASP A 181 4.05 12.13 -30.63
N ASN A 182 3.12 12.39 -29.71
CA ASN A 182 1.97 13.28 -29.92
C ASN A 182 1.85 14.38 -28.85
N GLY A 183 2.99 14.91 -28.42
CA GLY A 183 3.08 16.01 -27.45
C GLY A 183 3.89 15.64 -26.22
N ASP A 184 4.29 16.68 -25.46
CA ASP A 184 5.02 16.49 -24.22
C ASP A 184 4.07 15.89 -23.17
N ILE A 185 4.31 14.62 -22.82
CA ILE A 185 3.64 14.00 -21.67
C ILE A 185 4.19 14.71 -20.43
N PRO A 186 3.37 15.32 -19.56
CA PRO A 186 3.88 16.04 -18.40
C PRO A 186 4.69 15.10 -17.50
N LEU A 187 5.59 15.68 -16.71
CA LEU A 187 6.24 14.94 -15.64
C LEU A 187 5.18 14.55 -14.61
N SER A 188 5.41 13.42 -13.94
CA SER A 188 4.59 13.07 -12.80
C SER A 188 4.92 14.04 -11.66
N ASP A 189 3.90 14.55 -10.99
CA ASP A 189 4.07 15.41 -9.81
C ASP A 189 4.18 14.59 -8.50
N HIS A 190 3.93 13.28 -8.57
CA HIS A 190 3.96 12.34 -7.46
C HIS A 190 5.03 11.25 -7.66
N LEU A 191 5.33 10.51 -6.60
CA LEU A 191 6.19 9.34 -6.73
C LEU A 191 5.44 8.18 -7.39
N THR A 192 6.19 7.35 -8.13
CA THR A 192 5.63 6.17 -8.78
C THR A 192 5.68 4.97 -7.83
N PRO A 193 4.54 4.35 -7.48
CA PRO A 193 4.50 3.20 -6.57
C PRO A 193 5.09 1.93 -7.21
N ILE A 194 5.81 1.16 -6.38
CA ILE A 194 6.32 -0.19 -6.68
C ILE A 194 5.58 -1.20 -5.80
N TYR A 195 4.94 -2.16 -6.43
CA TYR A 195 4.18 -3.23 -5.78
C TYR A 195 4.99 -4.52 -5.67
N PRO A 196 4.85 -5.29 -4.58
CA PRO A 196 5.27 -6.69 -4.57
C PRO A 196 4.62 -7.43 -5.74
N SER A 197 5.40 -8.09 -6.60
CA SER A 197 4.87 -8.68 -7.84
C SER A 197 5.47 -10.06 -8.09
N THR A 198 4.69 -10.92 -8.75
CA THR A 198 5.13 -12.23 -9.26
C THR A 198 5.45 -12.16 -10.74
N GLN A 199 6.16 -13.17 -11.24
CA GLN A 199 6.55 -13.24 -12.65
C GLN A 199 5.31 -13.13 -13.57
N GLY A 200 5.36 -12.17 -14.50
CA GLY A 200 4.29 -11.95 -15.46
C GLY A 200 3.14 -11.06 -14.97
N ILE A 201 3.28 -10.43 -13.80
CA ILE A 201 2.53 -9.22 -13.45
C ILE A 201 3.53 -8.06 -13.43
N TYR A 202 3.25 -7.02 -14.20
CA TYR A 202 4.13 -5.85 -14.34
C TYR A 202 3.63 -4.66 -13.52
N GLN A 203 4.55 -3.81 -13.07
CA GLN A 203 4.24 -2.62 -12.26
C GLN A 203 3.22 -1.69 -12.93
N LYS A 204 3.30 -1.54 -14.25
CA LYS A 204 2.34 -0.77 -15.04
C LYS A 204 0.90 -1.31 -14.91
N GLN A 205 0.73 -2.63 -14.79
CA GLN A 205 -0.58 -3.25 -14.62
C GLN A 205 -1.16 -2.94 -13.24
N TRP A 206 -0.36 -3.05 -12.17
CA TRP A 206 -0.80 -2.67 -10.82
C TRP A 206 -1.32 -1.25 -10.76
N ARG A 207 -0.58 -0.29 -11.32
CA ARG A 207 -0.99 1.12 -11.38
C ARG A 207 -2.28 1.30 -12.18
N GLN A 208 -2.45 0.59 -13.29
CA GLN A 208 -3.69 0.64 -14.08
C GLN A 208 -4.88 0.05 -13.34
N TRP A 209 -4.70 -1.07 -12.65
CA TRP A 209 -5.77 -1.73 -11.89
C TRP A 209 -6.21 -0.90 -10.70
N THR A 210 -5.26 -0.42 -9.90
CA THR A 210 -5.54 0.45 -8.75
C THR A 210 -6.21 1.74 -9.19
N GLN A 211 -5.69 2.42 -10.23
CA GLN A 211 -6.33 3.60 -10.80
C GLN A 211 -7.77 3.33 -11.25
N TRP A 212 -7.99 2.22 -11.98
CA TRP A 212 -9.34 1.86 -12.42
C TRP A 212 -10.28 1.61 -11.23
N VAL A 213 -9.80 0.94 -10.18
CA VAL A 213 -10.60 0.71 -8.96
C VAL A 213 -10.97 2.03 -8.30
N PHE A 214 -10.03 2.96 -8.13
CA PHE A 214 -10.33 4.29 -7.58
C PHE A 214 -11.27 5.11 -8.49
N ASP A 215 -11.17 4.99 -9.81
CA ASP A 215 -12.10 5.64 -10.74
C ASP A 215 -13.52 5.08 -10.62
N GLN A 216 -13.67 3.78 -10.35
CA GLN A 216 -14.98 3.19 -10.05
C GLN A 216 -15.49 3.67 -8.69
N LEU A 217 -14.61 3.68 -7.67
CA LEU A 217 -14.94 4.15 -6.33
C LEU A 217 -15.25 5.66 -6.29
N GLY A 218 -14.75 6.46 -7.24
CA GLY A 218 -15.10 7.88 -7.34
C GLY A 218 -16.48 8.14 -7.98
N LYS A 219 -17.04 7.17 -8.72
CA LYS A 219 -18.29 7.35 -9.48
C LYS A 219 -19.56 7.08 -8.69
N ALA A 220 -19.46 6.37 -7.57
CA ALA A 220 -20.56 6.18 -6.65
C ALA A 220 -20.18 6.76 -5.28
N PRO A 221 -21.15 7.25 -4.49
CA PRO A 221 -20.88 7.72 -3.14
C PRO A 221 -20.57 6.51 -2.25
N PHE A 222 -19.34 6.03 -2.27
CA PHE A 222 -18.88 5.01 -1.35
C PHE A 222 -18.28 5.69 -0.13
N SER A 223 -19.01 5.70 0.99
CA SER A 223 -18.44 6.10 2.29
C SER A 223 -18.05 4.83 3.04
N ILE A 224 -16.77 4.68 3.39
CA ILE A 224 -16.27 3.57 4.21
C ILE A 224 -15.64 4.17 5.49
N ASP A 225 -16.39 5.05 6.13
CA ASP A 225 -15.87 5.89 7.21
C ASP A 225 -16.50 5.55 8.55
N PHE A 226 -16.10 4.39 9.07
CA PHE A 226 -16.43 4.01 10.43
C PHE A 226 -15.57 4.79 11.46
N ILE A 227 -14.34 5.15 11.08
CA ILE A 227 -13.34 5.67 12.05
C ILE A 227 -13.37 7.18 12.18
N GLN A 228 -13.69 7.92 11.11
CA GLN A 228 -13.79 9.38 11.19
C GLN A 228 -14.78 9.82 12.29
N GLN A 229 -15.84 9.05 12.52
CA GLN A 229 -16.85 9.32 13.54
C GLN A 229 -16.35 9.04 14.98
N THR A 230 -15.26 8.29 15.16
CA THR A 230 -14.72 7.93 16.48
C THR A 230 -13.84 9.03 17.09
N GLY A 231 -13.39 10.02 16.30
CA GLY A 231 -12.46 11.05 16.75
C GLY A 231 -11.06 10.55 17.12
N LEU A 232 -10.76 9.25 16.87
CA LEU A 232 -9.47 8.64 17.19
C LEU A 232 -8.33 9.09 16.26
N VAL A 233 -8.67 9.67 15.11
CA VAL A 233 -7.70 10.24 14.18
C VAL A 233 -8.02 11.71 13.95
N ASN A 234 -7.09 12.59 14.33
CA ASN A 234 -7.14 14.02 14.01
C ASN A 234 -6.74 14.24 12.55
N SER A 235 -7.50 13.69 11.61
CA SER A 235 -7.29 13.90 10.20
C SER A 235 -8.62 13.97 9.48
N ASP A 236 -8.76 14.93 8.57
CA ASP A 236 -9.88 15.01 7.64
C ASP A 236 -9.88 13.86 6.60
N LEU A 237 -8.88 12.96 6.65
CA LEU A 237 -8.73 11.83 5.75
C LEU A 237 -9.76 10.73 6.03
N ASN A 238 -10.41 10.26 4.96
CA ASN A 238 -11.20 9.04 4.99
C ASN A 238 -10.38 7.81 4.56
N LEU A 239 -10.93 6.60 4.75
CA LEU A 239 -10.22 5.36 4.40
C LEU A 239 -9.86 5.32 2.91
N LEU A 240 -10.78 5.75 2.05
CA LEU A 240 -10.60 5.74 0.60
C LEU A 240 -9.49 6.70 0.17
N GLU A 241 -9.44 7.89 0.75
CA GLU A 241 -8.41 8.91 0.53
C GLU A 241 -7.06 8.44 1.04
N ALA A 242 -6.99 7.81 2.22
CA ALA A 242 -5.76 7.24 2.74
C ALA A 242 -5.20 6.17 1.80
N LEU A 243 -6.04 5.23 1.35
CA LEU A 243 -5.66 4.22 0.36
C LEU A 243 -5.24 4.87 -0.96
N LYS A 244 -6.04 5.80 -1.48
CA LYS A 244 -5.78 6.48 -2.74
C LYS A 244 -4.46 7.22 -2.71
N GLN A 245 -4.19 7.98 -1.65
CA GLN A 245 -2.92 8.67 -1.44
C GLN A 245 -1.75 7.71 -1.48
N ILE A 246 -1.83 6.58 -0.75
CA ILE A 246 -0.77 5.56 -0.71
C ILE A 246 -0.54 4.95 -2.10
N HIS A 247 -1.61 4.56 -2.79
CA HIS A 247 -1.53 3.91 -4.09
C HIS A 247 -1.15 4.84 -5.24
N GLN A 248 -1.43 6.15 -5.14
CA GLN A 248 -1.09 7.15 -6.16
C GLN A 248 0.26 7.82 -5.88
N GLY A 249 0.77 7.74 -4.64
CA GLY A 249 1.99 8.46 -4.25
C GLY A 249 1.76 9.96 -4.03
N ASP A 250 0.51 10.42 -4.04
CA ASP A 250 0.12 11.85 -3.92
C ASP A 250 0.38 12.42 -2.52
N HIS A 251 0.51 11.56 -1.50
CA HIS A 251 0.89 11.96 -0.15
C HIS A 251 2.32 12.51 -0.04
N ILE A 252 3.10 12.41 -1.12
CA ILE A 252 4.53 12.66 -1.12
C ILE A 252 4.79 13.89 -1.98
N LYS A 253 4.85 15.06 -1.34
CA LYS A 253 5.13 16.30 -2.06
C LYS A 253 6.61 16.33 -2.47
N ILE A 254 6.93 17.17 -3.44
CA ILE A 254 8.31 17.38 -3.94
C ILE A 254 9.31 17.72 -2.82
N LYS A 255 8.81 18.22 -1.68
CA LYS A 255 9.63 18.64 -0.52
C LYS A 255 9.90 17.55 0.52
N ASP A 256 9.26 16.38 0.43
CA ASP A 256 9.42 15.34 1.45
C ASP A 256 10.67 14.50 1.16
N THR A 257 11.51 14.30 2.17
CA THR A 257 12.85 13.66 2.06
C THR A 257 12.81 12.15 1.80
N GLY A 258 11.63 11.55 1.56
CA GLY A 258 11.46 10.10 1.34
C GLY A 258 11.69 9.22 2.58
N GLU A 259 12.36 9.71 3.62
CA GLU A 259 12.65 8.98 4.86
C GLU A 259 11.38 8.66 5.67
N GLN A 260 10.47 9.63 5.79
CA GLN A 260 9.18 9.46 6.48
C GLN A 260 8.30 8.34 5.88
N LEU A 261 8.53 7.99 4.61
CA LEU A 261 7.82 6.91 3.91
C LEU A 261 8.38 5.53 4.18
N ILE A 262 9.71 5.41 4.20
CA ILE A 262 10.36 4.16 4.62
C ILE A 262 9.89 3.80 6.03
N ASN A 263 9.69 4.82 6.88
CA ASN A 263 9.27 4.67 8.27
C ASN A 263 7.74 4.60 8.47
N ARG A 264 6.92 4.73 7.42
CA ARG A 264 5.44 4.72 7.48
C ARG A 264 4.85 5.77 8.45
N GLU A 265 5.51 6.92 8.58
CA GLU A 265 5.12 7.99 9.51
C GLU A 265 3.99 8.87 8.96
N HIS A 266 3.68 8.78 7.65
CA HIS A 266 2.65 9.59 7.01
C HIS A 266 1.24 9.31 7.60
N PRO A 267 0.38 10.35 7.79
CA PRO A 267 -0.96 10.20 8.34
C PRO A 267 -1.84 9.13 7.66
N ALA A 268 -1.73 8.98 6.35
CA ALA A 268 -2.44 7.93 5.62
C ALA A 268 -2.06 6.50 6.10
N TYR A 269 -0.77 6.24 6.37
CA TYR A 269 -0.35 4.94 6.92
C TYR A 269 -0.83 4.77 8.36
N GLN A 270 -0.74 5.81 9.18
CA GLN A 270 -1.26 5.79 10.55
C GLN A 270 -2.77 5.49 10.56
N TYR A 271 -3.53 6.10 9.65
CA TYR A 271 -4.95 5.83 9.48
C TYR A 271 -5.21 4.35 9.15
N LEU A 272 -4.46 3.76 8.21
CA LEU A 272 -4.61 2.33 7.89
C LEU A 272 -4.26 1.42 9.07
N ILE A 273 -3.19 1.73 9.80
CA ILE A 273 -2.76 0.96 10.99
C ILE A 273 -3.85 1.01 12.06
N LEU A 274 -4.36 2.20 12.38
CA LEU A 274 -5.44 2.37 13.34
C LEU A 274 -6.71 1.69 12.85
N THR A 275 -6.99 1.75 11.55
CA THR A 275 -8.14 1.07 10.95
C THR A 275 -8.07 -0.43 11.16
N GLU A 276 -6.92 -1.04 10.92
CA GLU A 276 -6.73 -2.47 11.13
C GLU A 276 -6.88 -2.85 12.61
N ILE A 277 -6.30 -2.06 13.53
CA ILE A 277 -6.37 -2.31 14.97
C ILE A 277 -7.82 -2.21 15.47
N ILE A 278 -8.53 -1.14 15.12
CA ILE A 278 -9.92 -0.90 15.54
C ILE A 278 -10.82 -2.00 14.96
N THR A 279 -10.67 -2.27 13.67
CA THR A 279 -11.36 -3.37 12.97
C THR A 279 -11.19 -4.69 13.71
N HIS A 280 -9.94 -5.02 14.05
CA HIS A 280 -9.63 -6.24 14.75
C HIS A 280 -10.33 -6.23 16.11
N GLN A 281 -10.18 -5.17 16.90
CA GLN A 281 -10.84 -5.08 18.20
C GLN A 281 -12.36 -5.30 18.10
N LEU A 282 -13.04 -4.64 17.15
CA LEU A 282 -14.49 -4.77 16.92
C LEU A 282 -14.91 -6.18 16.50
N LEU A 283 -14.07 -6.92 15.76
CA LEU A 283 -14.35 -8.30 15.37
C LEU A 283 -14.25 -9.28 16.55
N TRP A 284 -13.41 -8.98 17.54
CA TRP A 284 -13.18 -9.84 18.70
C TRP A 284 -14.13 -9.56 19.85
N THR A 285 -14.49 -8.30 20.13
CA THR A 285 -15.37 -7.92 21.25
C THR A 285 -16.67 -8.73 21.33
N PRO A 286 -17.49 -8.87 20.27
CA PRO A 286 -18.73 -9.63 20.35
C PRO A 286 -18.48 -11.14 20.51
N ARG A 287 -17.38 -11.68 19.97
CA ARG A 287 -17.03 -13.10 20.16
C ARG A 287 -16.68 -13.41 21.61
N ILE A 288 -15.95 -12.50 22.25
CA ILE A 288 -15.57 -12.61 23.65
C ILE A 288 -16.81 -12.53 24.55
N GLN A 289 -17.71 -11.59 24.28
CA GLN A 289 -18.97 -11.44 25.02
C GLN A 289 -19.91 -12.64 24.86
N GLN A 290 -19.86 -13.34 23.73
CA GLN A 290 -20.66 -14.54 23.47
C GLN A 290 -20.00 -15.84 23.97
N THR A 291 -18.72 -15.79 24.35
CA THR A 291 -18.02 -16.97 24.87
C THR A 291 -18.29 -17.09 26.35
N GLU A 292 -19.24 -17.96 26.71
CA GLU A 292 -19.53 -18.30 28.10
C GLU A 292 -18.24 -18.77 28.80
N SER A 293 -17.95 -18.15 29.93
CA SER A 293 -16.79 -18.49 30.75
C SER A 293 -17.21 -18.58 32.22
N PRO A 294 -16.64 -19.50 33.01
CA PRO A 294 -16.92 -19.55 34.44
C PRO A 294 -16.50 -18.24 35.12
N ALA A 295 -17.45 -17.60 35.79
CA ALA A 295 -17.14 -16.46 36.65
C ALA A 295 -16.23 -16.92 37.81
N PHE A 296 -15.09 -16.27 37.95
CA PHE A 296 -14.13 -16.55 39.01
C PHE A 296 -14.26 -15.50 40.12
N GLN A 297 -14.65 -15.94 41.31
CA GLN A 297 -14.63 -15.08 42.49
C GLN A 297 -13.25 -15.16 43.15
N SER A 298 -12.60 -14.01 43.34
CA SER A 298 -11.32 -13.97 44.03
C SER A 298 -11.48 -14.40 45.50
N SER A 299 -10.56 -15.25 45.96
CA SER A 299 -10.47 -15.58 47.38
C SER A 299 -9.65 -14.50 48.09
N LYS A 300 -10.32 -13.72 48.94
CA LYS A 300 -9.66 -12.70 49.77
C LYS A 300 -8.54 -13.30 50.63
N GLU A 301 -8.73 -14.51 51.14
CA GLU A 301 -7.72 -15.18 51.96
C GLU A 301 -6.47 -15.55 51.16
N ALA A 302 -6.63 -16.01 49.91
CA ALA A 302 -5.50 -16.31 49.04
C ALA A 302 -4.77 -15.03 48.62
N GLU A 303 -5.53 -13.97 48.31
CA GLU A 303 -4.99 -12.65 47.97
C GLU A 303 -4.16 -12.08 49.13
N GLU A 304 -4.69 -12.08 50.35
CA GLU A 304 -3.98 -11.60 51.54
C GLU A 304 -2.69 -12.39 51.80
N LYS A 305 -2.70 -13.72 51.64
CA LYS A 305 -1.50 -14.56 51.78
C LYS A 305 -0.43 -14.22 50.74
N VAL A 306 -0.82 -14.01 49.48
CA VAL A 306 0.12 -13.65 48.42
C VAL A 306 0.68 -12.25 48.65
N LEU A 307 -0.17 -11.27 48.98
CA LEU A 307 0.26 -9.90 49.25
C LEU A 307 1.20 -9.81 50.46
N ALA A 308 0.96 -10.61 51.50
CA ALA A 308 1.84 -10.68 52.68
C ALA A 308 3.20 -11.32 52.39
N ALA A 309 3.29 -12.19 51.38
CA ALA A 309 4.53 -12.84 50.97
C ALA A 309 5.42 -11.96 50.07
N LEU A 310 4.88 -10.88 49.51
CA LEU A 310 5.65 -9.98 48.64
C LEU A 310 6.67 -9.17 49.46
N PRO A 311 7.94 -9.09 49.03
CA PRO A 311 8.97 -8.33 49.74
C PRO A 311 8.86 -6.81 49.51
N PHE A 312 7.79 -6.35 48.88
CA PHE A 312 7.54 -4.95 48.54
C PHE A 312 6.06 -4.62 48.64
N LYS A 313 5.76 -3.32 48.77
CA LYS A 313 4.38 -2.83 48.67
C LYS A 313 4.00 -2.62 47.22
N MET A 314 2.81 -3.06 46.84
CA MET A 314 2.27 -2.78 45.52
C MET A 314 2.13 -1.27 45.29
N THR A 315 2.42 -0.86 44.06
CA THR A 315 2.15 0.50 43.59
C THR A 315 0.65 0.69 43.33
N GLY A 316 0.18 1.94 43.36
CA GLY A 316 -1.21 2.25 43.00
C GLY A 316 -1.58 1.85 41.57
N ALA A 317 -0.61 1.85 40.64
CA ALA A 317 -0.83 1.36 39.28
C ALA A 317 -1.11 -0.14 39.26
N GLN A 318 -0.28 -0.94 39.95
CA GLN A 318 -0.48 -2.38 40.04
C GLN A 318 -1.81 -2.73 40.75
N GLN A 319 -2.17 -2.02 41.82
CA GLN A 319 -3.45 -2.23 42.52
C GLN A 319 -4.66 -1.98 41.61
N ARG A 320 -4.63 -0.89 40.82
CA ARG A 320 -5.70 -0.60 39.83
C ARG A 320 -5.81 -1.69 38.78
N SER A 321 -4.67 -2.10 38.18
CA SER A 321 -4.66 -3.17 37.18
C SER A 321 -5.19 -4.50 37.73
N LEU A 322 -4.89 -4.80 38.99
CA LEU A 322 -5.33 -6.03 39.65
C LEU A 322 -6.84 -6.01 39.94
N GLN A 323 -7.39 -4.87 40.39
CA GLN A 323 -8.85 -4.71 40.56
C GLN A 323 -9.61 -4.80 39.24
N GLU A 324 -9.07 -4.20 38.18
CA GLU A 324 -9.64 -4.31 36.84
C GLU A 324 -9.69 -5.77 36.35
N ILE A 325 -8.63 -6.55 36.59
CA ILE A 325 -8.60 -7.99 36.28
C ILE A 325 -9.65 -8.75 37.10
N TYR A 326 -9.75 -8.48 38.40
CA TYR A 326 -10.76 -9.16 39.24
C TYR A 326 -12.18 -8.84 38.82
N THR A 327 -12.45 -7.61 38.43
CA THR A 327 -13.79 -7.18 38.00
C THR A 327 -14.21 -7.90 36.72
N ASP A 328 -13.28 -8.07 35.78
CA ASP A 328 -13.54 -8.79 34.53
C ASP A 328 -13.63 -10.31 34.75
N LEU A 329 -12.75 -10.91 35.56
CA LEU A 329 -12.79 -12.35 35.87
C LEU A 329 -14.06 -12.77 36.60
N ALA A 330 -14.70 -11.85 37.33
CA ALA A 330 -15.96 -12.09 38.00
C ALA A 330 -17.17 -12.13 37.05
N GLN A 331 -17.01 -11.75 35.78
CA GLN A 331 -18.08 -11.80 34.78
C GLN A 331 -18.21 -13.20 34.18
N PRO A 332 -19.43 -13.61 33.75
CA PRO A 332 -19.65 -14.89 33.06
C PRO A 332 -19.22 -14.86 31.57
N ALA A 333 -18.27 -13.99 31.23
CA ALA A 333 -17.75 -13.80 29.89
C ALA A 333 -16.23 -13.92 29.90
N SER A 334 -15.64 -14.36 28.79
CA SER A 334 -14.18 -14.47 28.69
C SER A 334 -13.51 -13.11 28.87
N MET A 335 -12.43 -13.03 29.64
CA MET A 335 -11.64 -11.80 29.77
C MET A 335 -10.54 -11.76 28.69
N LEU A 336 -10.47 -10.66 27.93
CA LEU A 336 -9.36 -10.38 27.01
C LEU A 336 -8.70 -9.04 27.37
N ARG A 337 -7.73 -9.09 28.29
CA ARG A 337 -6.94 -7.91 28.69
C ARG A 337 -5.48 -8.05 28.28
N LEU A 338 -4.90 -6.92 27.89
CA LEU A 338 -3.45 -6.78 27.72
C LEU A 338 -2.88 -6.03 28.94
N LEU A 339 -2.14 -6.74 29.80
CA LEU A 339 -1.42 -6.10 30.91
C LEU A 339 -0.10 -5.52 30.38
N GLN A 340 -0.07 -4.21 30.15
CA GLN A 340 1.08 -3.49 29.61
C GLN A 340 1.81 -2.68 30.69
N GLY A 341 3.15 -2.63 30.59
CA GLY A 341 4.01 -1.83 31.45
C GLY A 341 5.48 -2.00 31.08
N ASP A 342 6.34 -1.10 31.53
CA ASP A 342 7.77 -1.10 31.21
C ASP A 342 8.54 -2.25 31.88
N VAL A 343 9.76 -2.53 31.43
CA VAL A 343 10.65 -3.50 32.09
C VAL A 343 10.91 -3.03 33.53
N GLY A 344 10.68 -3.90 34.51
CA GLY A 344 10.79 -3.57 35.93
C GLY A 344 9.54 -2.95 36.55
N SER A 345 8.43 -2.77 35.80
CA SER A 345 7.17 -2.23 36.34
C SER A 345 6.38 -3.21 37.24
N GLY A 346 6.92 -4.40 37.50
CA GLY A 346 6.27 -5.45 38.30
C GLY A 346 4.97 -5.98 37.70
N LYS A 347 5.00 -6.34 36.40
CA LYS A 347 3.92 -7.07 35.71
C LYS A 347 3.82 -8.54 36.15
N THR A 348 4.97 -9.13 36.45
CA THR A 348 5.14 -10.42 37.11
C THR A 348 4.91 -10.26 38.60
#